data_AF-I3SSZ3-F1
#
_entry.id   AF-I3SSZ3-F1
#
_cell.length_a   1.000
_cell.length_b   1.000
_cell.length_c   1.000
_cell.angle_alpha   90.00
_cell.angle_beta   90.00
_cell.angle_gamma   90.00
#
_symmetry.space_group_name_H-M   'P 1'
#
loop_
_entity.id
_entity.type
_entity.pdbx_description
1 polymer ?
#
loop_
_entity_poly.entity_id
_entity_poly.type
_entity_poly.pdbx_seq_one_letter_code
_entity_poly.pdbx_strand_id
1 'polypeptide(L)'
;MPKDEAQLYAANELNNRGWFYHKELRLWLIRVPNIEPLVKTNTHERGSYHCFEPNTFEIIRKDNFVLQYELLEKRPHLPQH
;
A
#
# COMPACT_ATOMS: atom_id res chain seq x y z
N MET A 1 7.86 18.11 12.49
CA MET A 1 6.69 18.58 13.27
C MET A 1 5.99 17.37 13.89
N PRO A 2 5.26 17.50 15.01
CA PRO A 2 4.57 16.37 15.67
C PRO A 2 3.61 15.60 14.74
N LYS A 3 3.04 16.29 13.75
CA LYS A 3 2.19 15.70 12.71
C LYS A 3 2.96 14.74 11.79
N ASP A 4 4.23 15.03 11.51
CA ASP A 4 5.06 14.23 10.62
C ASP A 4 5.47 12.92 11.30
N GLU A 5 5.74 12.97 12.61
CA GLU A 5 6.06 11.80 13.40
C GLU A 5 4.85 10.86 13.49
N ALA A 6 3.67 11.38 13.87
CA ALA A 6 2.45 10.58 13.92
C ALA A 6 2.09 9.93 12.57
N GLN A 7 2.27 10.66 11.46
CA GLN A 7 2.07 10.13 10.11
C GLN A 7 3.05 8.99 9.80
N LEU A 8 4.32 9.14 10.18
CA LEU A 8 5.35 8.14 9.97
C LEU A 8 5.05 6.85 10.74
N TYR A 9 4.63 6.96 12.00
CA TYR A 9 4.20 5.81 12.79
C TYR A 9 2.96 5.14 12.20
N ALA A 10 1.96 5.92 11.78
CA ALA A 10 0.77 5.38 11.12
C ALA A 10 1.13 4.62 9.82
N ALA A 11 2.03 5.17 9.00
CA ALA A 11 2.52 4.51 7.79
C ALA A 11 3.28 3.21 8.09
N ASN A 12 4.09 3.18 9.15
CA ASN A 12 4.76 1.95 9.60
C ASN A 12 3.76 0.89 10.06
N GLU A 13 2.72 1.29 10.81
CA GLU A 13 1.68 0.36 11.26
C GLU A 13 0.84 -0.20 10.10
N LEU A 14 0.52 0.63 9.10
CA LEU A 14 -0.11 0.16 7.87
C LEU A 14 0.78 -0.86 7.15
N ASN A 15 2.08 -0.60 7.03
CA ASN A 15 3.04 -1.53 6.45
C ASN A 15 3.11 -2.86 7.21
N ASN A 16 3.16 -2.83 8.54
CA ASN A 16 3.12 -4.02 9.38
C ASN A 16 1.86 -4.88 9.15
N ARG A 17 0.75 -4.24 8.79
CA ARG A 17 -0.54 -4.90 8.49
C ARG A 17 -0.69 -5.30 7.01
N GLY A 18 0.38 -5.20 6.22
CA GLY A 18 0.41 -5.62 4.83
C GLY A 18 -0.08 -4.57 3.83
N TRP A 19 -0.37 -3.34 4.28
CA TRP A 19 -0.66 -2.23 3.38
C TRP A 19 0.62 -1.67 2.78
N PHE A 20 0.57 -1.26 1.52
CA PHE A 20 1.66 -0.62 0.80
C PHE A 20 1.15 0.65 0.13
N TYR A 21 1.97 1.69 0.15
CA TYR A 21 1.61 2.98 -0.44
C TYR A 21 2.14 3.05 -1.87
N HIS A 22 1.27 3.40 -2.82
CA HIS A 22 1.62 3.56 -4.22
C HIS A 22 1.98 5.02 -4.52
N LYS A 23 3.22 5.28 -4.93
CA LYS A 23 3.79 6.63 -5.09
C LYS A 23 3.01 7.52 -6.05
N GLU A 24 2.65 6.99 -7.22
CA GLU A 24 1.96 7.78 -8.25
C GLU A 24 0.47 7.97 -7.96
N LEU A 25 -0.25 6.89 -7.67
CA LEU A 25 -1.66 6.95 -7.29
C LEU A 25 -1.89 7.72 -5.98
N ARG A 26 -0.88 7.75 -5.10
CA ARG A 26 -0.96 8.33 -3.75
C ARG A 26 -2.03 7.67 -2.87
N LEU A 27 -2.18 6.36 -3.03
CA LEU A 27 -3.17 5.55 -2.31
C LEU A 27 -2.49 4.41 -1.55
N TRP A 28 -3.13 4.00 -0.46
CA TRP A 28 -2.80 2.76 0.23
C TRP A 28 -3.52 1.59 -0.43
N LEU A 29 -2.77 0.51 -0.64
CA LEU A 29 -3.22 -0.73 -1.27
C LEU A 29 -2.93 -1.91 -0.35
N ILE A 30 -3.79 -2.92 -0.36
CA ILE A 30 -3.53 -4.22 0.26
C ILE A 30 -4.07 -5.32 -0.65
N ARG A 31 -3.37 -6.46 -0.71
CA ARG A 31 -3.85 -7.63 -1.45
C ARG A 31 -5.17 -8.10 -0.84
N VAL A 32 -6.14 -8.48 -1.66
CA VAL A 32 -7.36 -9.13 -1.14
C VAL A 32 -6.95 -10.48 -0.52
N PRO A 33 -7.35 -10.78 0.73
CA PRO A 33 -6.95 -12.02 1.38
C PRO A 33 -7.49 -13.24 0.64
N ASN A 34 -6.74 -14.34 0.68
CA ASN A 34 -7.09 -15.63 0.07
C ASN A 34 -7.29 -15.59 -1.45
N ILE A 35 -6.77 -14.56 -2.13
CA ILE A 35 -6.75 -14.47 -3.58
C ILE A 35 -5.30 -14.32 -4.04
N GLU A 36 -4.79 -15.35 -4.73
CA GLU A 36 -3.46 -15.30 -5.31
C GLU A 36 -3.42 -14.36 -6.53
N PRO A 37 -2.32 -13.62 -6.75
CA PRO A 37 -2.12 -12.86 -7.98
C PRO A 37 -2.15 -13.78 -9.21
N LEU A 38 -2.82 -13.32 -10.27
CA LEU A 38 -2.87 -13.99 -11.57
C LEU A 38 -1.49 -14.06 -12.23
N VAL A 39 -0.66 -13.05 -11.98
CA VAL A 39 0.72 -12.98 -12.48
C VAL A 39 1.59 -12.47 -11.36
N LYS A 40 2.76 -13.08 -11.16
CA LYS A 40 3.77 -12.60 -10.24
C LYS A 40 5.14 -12.78 -10.88
N THR A 41 5.87 -11.68 -10.97
CA THR A 41 7.23 -11.63 -11.51
C THR A 41 8.16 -10.93 -10.51
N ASN A 42 9.42 -10.73 -10.89
CA ASN A 42 10.38 -9.97 -10.07
C ASN A 42 10.10 -8.46 -10.08
N THR A 43 9.38 -7.93 -11.06
CA THR A 43 9.18 -6.48 -11.24
C THR A 43 7.74 -6.03 -10.96
N HIS A 44 6.77 -6.91 -11.16
CA HIS A 44 5.35 -6.61 -10.97
C HIS A 44 4.53 -7.84 -10.62
N GLU A 45 3.30 -7.59 -10.20
CA GLU A 45 2.25 -8.59 -10.08
C GLU A 45 0.92 -8.06 -10.61
N ARG A 46 0.04 -8.96 -11.04
CA ARG A 46 -1.33 -8.66 -11.44
C ARG A 46 -2.30 -9.41 -10.55
N GLY A 47 -3.18 -8.71 -9.85
CA GLY A 47 -4.05 -9.33 -8.85
C GLY A 47 -5.23 -8.46 -8.42
N SER A 48 -5.85 -8.84 -7.30
CA SER A 48 -6.98 -8.11 -6.71
C SER A 48 -6.51 -7.36 -5.45
N TYR A 49 -6.86 -6.07 -5.36
CA TYR A 49 -6.44 -5.20 -4.26
C TYR A 49 -7.60 -4.42 -3.68
N HIS A 50 -7.55 -4.19 -2.38
CA HIS A 50 -8.30 -3.15 -1.71
C HIS A 50 -7.49 -1.86 -1.72
N CYS A 51 -8.11 -0.76 -2.12
CA CYS A 51 -7.50 0.57 -2.21
C CYS A 51 -8.26 1.50 -1.27
N PHE A 52 -7.57 2.19 -0.37
CA PHE A 52 -8.21 3.22 0.46
C PHE A 52 -8.25 4.54 -0.31
N GLU A 53 -9.46 5.04 -0.61
CA GLU A 53 -9.70 6.31 -1.29
C GLU A 53 -9.94 7.42 -0.26
N PRO A 54 -9.00 8.36 -0.06
CA PRO A 54 -9.09 9.34 1.01
C PRO A 54 -10.19 10.38 0.79
N ASN A 55 -10.59 10.64 -0.45
CA ASN A 55 -11.60 11.66 -0.75
C ASN A 55 -13.02 11.21 -0.39
N THR A 56 -13.34 9.93 -0.61
CA THR A 56 -14.65 9.35 -0.24
C THR A 56 -14.60 8.62 1.10
N PHE A 57 -13.40 8.37 1.64
CA PHE A 57 -13.15 7.62 2.86
C PHE A 57 -13.65 6.16 2.78
N GLU A 58 -13.44 5.53 1.62
CA GLU A 58 -13.91 4.17 1.33
C GLU A 58 -12.76 3.23 0.97
N ILE A 59 -13.01 1.92 1.09
CA ILE A 59 -12.12 0.88 0.58
C ILE A 59 -12.73 0.32 -0.71
N ILE A 60 -12.07 0.60 -1.84
CA ILE A 60 -12.52 0.19 -3.17
C ILE A 60 -11.72 -1.04 -3.62
N ARG A 61 -12.42 -2.07 -4.10
CA ARG A 61 -11.79 -3.24 -4.70
C ARG A 61 -11.42 -2.97 -6.16
N LYS A 62 -10.18 -3.30 -6.54
CA LYS A 62 -9.69 -3.30 -7.92
C LYS A 62 -9.23 -4.70 -8.29
N ASP A 63 -9.94 -5.34 -9.21
CA ASP A 63 -9.54 -6.62 -9.79
C ASP A 63 -8.64 -6.42 -11.02
N ASN A 64 -7.83 -7.42 -11.35
CA ASN A 64 -6.88 -7.40 -12.48
C ASN A 64 -5.92 -6.20 -12.49
N PHE A 65 -5.65 -5.61 -11.33
CA PHE A 65 -4.77 -4.46 -11.20
C PHE A 65 -3.30 -4.89 -11.33
N VAL A 66 -2.53 -4.15 -12.14
CA VAL A 66 -1.09 -4.36 -12.32
C VAL A 66 -0.35 -3.47 -11.33
N LEU A 67 0.32 -4.10 -10.36
CA LEU A 67 1.13 -3.43 -9.38
C LEU A 67 2.61 -3.56 -9.75
N GLN A 68 3.22 -2.44 -10.13
CA GLN A 68 4.67 -2.33 -10.37
C GLN A 68 5.38 -2.12 -9.02
N TYR A 69 6.31 -3.00 -8.65
CA TYR A 69 6.97 -2.92 -7.34
C TYR A 69 7.83 -1.66 -7.18
N GLU A 70 8.37 -1.13 -8.28
CA GLU A 70 9.12 0.13 -8.26
C GLU A 70 8.26 1.32 -7.83
N LEU A 71 6.94 1.26 -8.02
CA LEU A 71 6.00 2.32 -7.63
C LEU A 71 5.55 2.22 -6.17
N LEU A 72 5.97 1.19 -5.45
CA LEU A 72 5.72 1.07 -4.01
C LEU A 72 6.70 1.93 -3.22
N GLU A 73 6.19 2.59 -2.18
CA GLU A 73 7.05 3.17 -1.17
C GLU A 73 7.77 2.09 -0.37
N LYS A 74 9.00 2.40 0.03
CA LYS A 74 9.75 1.56 0.95
C LYS A 74 9.17 1.73 2.36
N ARG A 75 9.38 0.72 3.20
CA ARG A 75 9.01 0.81 4.61
C ARG A 75 9.65 2.06 5.23
N PRO A 76 8.88 2.92 5.93
CA PRO A 76 9.41 4.10 6.57
C PRO A 76 10.41 3.71 7.68
N HIS A 77 11.48 4.49 7.82
CA HIS A 77 12.44 4.36 8.91
C HIS A 77 11.94 5.22 10.08
N LEU A 78 11.65 4.59 11.21
CA LEU A 78 11.26 5.31 12.41
C LEU A 78 12.49 5.93 13.10
N PRO A 79 12.39 7.17 13.61
CA PRO A 79 13.45 7.73 14.45
C PRO A 79 13.65 6.86 15.70
N GLN A 80 14.91 6.66 16.08
CA GLN A 80 15.28 6.05 17.36
C GLN A 80 15.41 7.19 18.37
N HIS A 81 14.58 7.17 19.41
CA HIS A 81 14.66 8.10 20.54
C HIS A 81 15.67 7.62 21.58
#